data_AF-A0A1G9AGD7-F1
#
_entry.id   AF-A0A1G9AGD7-F1
#
_cell.length_a   1.000
_cell.length_b   1.000
_cell.length_c   1.000
_cell.angle_alpha   90.00
_cell.angle_beta   90.00
_cell.angle_gamma   90.00
#
_symmetry.space_group_name_H-M   'P 1'
#
loop_
_entity.id
_entity.type
_entity.pdbx_description
1 polymer ?
#
loop_
_entity_poly.entity_id
_entity_poly.type
_entity_poly.pdbx_seq_one_letter_code
_entity_poly.pdbx_strand_id
1 'polypeptide(L)' 'MYIDREMPVVTPVSPSWSEGEIKAVAPGTRVLTLQGPKPVETLAPGEHIVTRAGARRLRALAAGDGGFHLVFT' A
#
# COMPACT_ATOMS: atom_id res chain seq x y z
N MET A 1 36.64 -16.30 25.65
CA MET A 1 36.72 -15.25 24.63
C MET A 1 35.46 -15.36 23.77
N TYR A 2 34.37 -14.70 24.16
CA TYR A 2 33.15 -14.64 23.35
C TYR A 2 33.34 -13.49 22.36
N ILE A 3 33.28 -13.79 21.07
CA ILE A 3 33.37 -12.79 20.01
C ILE A 3 31.96 -12.21 19.87
N ASP A 4 31.77 -11.01 20.38
CA ASP A 4 30.55 -10.23 20.20
C ASP A 4 30.42 -9.88 18.71
N ARG A 5 29.67 -10.68 17.96
CA ARG A 5 29.36 -10.36 16.57
C ARG A 5 28.17 -9.41 16.60
N GLU A 6 28.46 -8.11 16.61
CA GLU A 6 27.46 -7.08 16.34
C GLU A 6 26.74 -7.43 15.03
N MET A 7 25.48 -7.83 15.13
CA MET A 7 24.63 -7.98 13.95
C MET A 7 24.35 -6.56 13.42
N PRO A 8 24.42 -6.32 12.10
CA PRO A 8 24.07 -5.01 11.57
C PRO A 8 22.62 -4.71 11.93
N VAL A 9 22.42 -3.64 12.69
CA VAL A 9 21.10 -3.08 12.92
C VAL A 9 20.60 -2.61 11.57
N VAL A 10 19.71 -3.40 10.95
CA VAL A 10 18.95 -2.94 9.79
C VAL A 10 18.04 -1.85 10.32
N THR A 11 18.41 -0.60 10.09
CA THR A 11 17.50 0.52 10.30
C THR A 11 16.25 0.21 9.47
N PRO A 12 15.05 0.15 10.10
CA PRO A 12 13.84 0.07 9.33
C PRO A 12 13.83 1.31 8.44
N VAL A 13 13.94 1.13 7.12
CA VAL A 13 13.59 2.22 6.22
C VAL A 13 12.11 2.44 6.51
N SER A 14 11.78 3.57 7.12
CA SER A 14 10.39 3.99 7.17
C SER A 14 9.93 3.92 5.71
N PRO A 15 8.94 3.08 5.36
CA PRO A 15 8.43 3.08 4.01
C PRO A 15 8.15 4.53 3.64
N SER A 16 8.73 4.98 2.52
CA SER A 16 8.50 6.31 1.99
C SER A 16 7.05 6.35 1.50
N TRP A 17 6.12 6.46 2.43
CA TRP A 17 4.72 6.72 2.12
C TRP A 17 4.69 8.15 1.58
N SER A 18 4.72 8.30 0.25
CA SER A 18 4.30 9.55 -0.36
C SER A 18 2.88 9.81 0.13
N GLU A 19 2.60 11.01 0.65
CA GLU A 19 1.26 11.38 1.09
C GLU A 19 0.30 11.23 -0.11
N GLY A 20 -0.55 10.20 -0.08
CA GLY A 20 -1.44 9.89 -1.21
C GLY A 20 -1.02 8.74 -2.14
N GLU A 21 0.00 7.95 -1.81
CA GLU A 21 0.34 6.73 -2.58
C GLU A 21 0.45 5.49 -1.69
N ILE A 22 -0.03 4.35 -2.20
CA ILE A 22 0.22 3.02 -1.61
C ILE A 22 0.83 2.13 -2.69
N LYS A 23 2.05 1.65 -2.45
CA LYS A 23 2.83 0.82 -3.38
C LYS A 23 2.84 -0.64 -2.95
N ALA A 24 3.14 -1.51 -3.91
CA ALA A 24 3.40 -2.93 -3.70
C ALA A 24 2.26 -3.69 -3.01
N VAL A 25 1.01 -3.38 -3.36
CA VAL A 25 -0.14 -4.13 -2.86
C VAL A 25 -0.25 -5.44 -3.62
N ALA A 26 -0.17 -6.57 -2.91
CA ALA A 26 -0.23 -7.89 -3.53
C ALA A 26 -1.61 -8.14 -4.19
N PRO A 27 -1.67 -8.83 -5.34
CA PRO A 27 -2.93 -9.30 -5.93
C PRO A 27 -3.77 -10.09 -4.92
N GLY A 28 -5.09 -9.98 -4.99
CA GLY A 28 -6.02 -10.60 -4.05
C GLY A 28 -6.14 -9.89 -2.69
N THR A 29 -5.30 -8.86 -2.43
CA THR A 29 -5.46 -8.03 -1.23
C THR A 29 -6.83 -7.38 -1.23
N ARG A 30 -7.60 -7.59 -0.16
CA ARG A 30 -8.91 -6.94 0.00
C ARG A 30 -8.75 -5.51 0.47
N VAL A 31 -9.25 -4.58 -0.34
CA VAL A 31 -9.29 -3.15 -0.05
C VAL A 31 -10.72 -2.75 0.29
N LEU A 32 -10.89 -2.00 1.37
CA LEU A 32 -12.21 -1.52 1.79
C LEU A 32 -12.63 -0.32 0.95
N THR A 33 -13.78 -0.44 0.30
CA THR A 33 -14.43 0.66 -0.43
C THR A 33 -15.75 1.04 0.24
N LEU A 34 -16.34 2.17 -0.15
CA LEU A 34 -17.70 2.54 0.30
C LEU A 34 -18.79 1.55 -0.15
N GLN A 35 -18.51 0.68 -1.12
CA GLN A 35 -19.42 -0.38 -1.59
C GLN A 35 -19.11 -1.74 -0.95
N GLY A 36 -18.12 -1.81 -0.05
CA GLY A 36 -17.65 -3.03 0.58
C GLY A 36 -16.24 -3.44 0.17
N PRO A 37 -15.71 -4.55 0.73
CA PRO A 37 -14.38 -5.05 0.43
C PRO A 37 -14.28 -5.59 -1.01
N LYS A 38 -13.26 -5.17 -1.76
CA LYS A 38 -12.97 -5.65 -3.11
C LYS A 38 -11.50 -6.08 -3.25
N PRO A 39 -11.16 -7.09 -4.06
CA PRO A 39 -9.78 -7.36 -4.42
C PRO A 39 -9.15 -6.14 -5.13
N VAL A 40 -7.88 -5.85 -4.85
CA VAL A 40 -7.17 -4.67 -5.37
C VAL A 40 -7.20 -4.58 -6.91
N GLU A 41 -7.11 -5.71 -7.60
CA GLU A 41 -7.15 -5.83 -9.05
C GLU A 41 -8.51 -5.48 -9.68
N THR A 42 -9.58 -5.42 -8.87
CA THR A 42 -10.95 -5.09 -9.33
C THR A 42 -11.36 -3.65 -9.04
N LEU A 43 -10.45 -2.85 -8.45
CA LEU A 43 -10.70 -1.45 -8.17
C LEU A 43 -10.68 -0.63 -9.46
N ALA A 44 -11.51 0.40 -9.51
CA ALA A 44 -11.57 1.32 -10.62
C ALA A 44 -11.25 2.76 -10.17
N PRO A 45 -10.55 3.56 -11.01
CA PRO A 45 -10.47 5.00 -10.80
C PRO A 45 -11.85 5.62 -10.56
N GLY A 46 -11.94 6.47 -9.54
CA GLY A 46 -13.20 7.08 -9.11
C GLY A 46 -13.84 6.43 -7.89
N GLU A 47 -13.48 5.19 -7.55
CA GLU A 47 -13.93 4.56 -6.32
C GLU A 47 -13.36 5.25 -5.07
N HIS A 48 -14.08 5.13 -3.95
CA HIS A 48 -13.65 5.68 -2.66
C HIS A 48 -13.12 4.57 -1.77
N ILE A 49 -11.85 4.67 -1.39
CA ILE A 49 -11.14 3.73 -0.53
C ILE A 49 -11.13 4.25 0.90
N VAL A 50 -11.50 3.38 1.83
CA VAL A 50 -11.53 3.69 3.25
C VAL A 50 -10.10 3.62 3.81
N THR A 51 -9.63 4.74 4.36
CA THR A 51 -8.34 4.85 5.04
C THR A 51 -8.54 5.25 6.50
N ARG A 52 -7.47 5.26 7.30
CA ARG A 52 -7.52 5.77 8.69
C ARG A 52 -7.88 7.26 8.76
N ALA A 53 -7.63 8.02 7.70
CA ALA A 53 -7.96 9.43 7.58
C ALA A 53 -9.35 9.67 6.94
N GLY A 54 -10.16 8.62 6.77
CA GLY A 54 -11.45 8.68 6.07
C GLY A 54 -11.38 8.15 4.64
N ALA A 55 -12.46 8.33 3.89
CA ALA A 55 -12.58 7.84 2.52
C ALA A 55 -11.83 8.76 1.54
N ARG A 56 -10.92 8.19 0.72
CA ARG A 56 -10.17 8.91 -0.32
C ARG A 56 -10.54 8.38 -1.70
N ARG A 57 -10.65 9.28 -2.68
CA ARG A 57 -10.93 8.90 -4.07
C ARG A 57 -9.68 8.32 -4.72
N LEU A 58 -9.79 7.11 -5.27
CA LEU A 58 -8.76 6.49 -6.08
C LEU A 58 -8.67 7.23 -7.42
N ARG A 59 -7.51 7.80 -7.72
CA ARG A 59 -7.27 8.47 -9.01
C ARG A 59 -6.71 7.53 -10.06
N ALA A 60 -5.79 6.67 -9.66
CA ALA A 60 -5.14 5.74 -10.56
C ALA A 60 -4.81 4.43 -9.85
N LEU A 61 -4.81 3.37 -10.64
CA LEU A 61 -4.35 2.04 -10.27
C LEU A 61 -3.42 1.56 -11.38
N ALA A 62 -2.20 1.15 -11.02
CA ALA A 62 -1.26 0.54 -11.94
C ALA A 62 -0.78 -0.79 -11.39
N ALA A 63 -0.63 -1.79 -12.26
CA ALA A 63 0.04 -3.05 -11.94
C ALA A 63 1.50 -2.98 -12.40
N GLY A 64 2.41 -3.55 -11.61
CA GLY A 64 3.82 -3.73 -11.98
C GLY A 64 4.42 -4.93 -11.24
N ASP A 65 5.73 -5.15 -11.43
CA ASP A 65 6.42 -6.33 -10.90
C ASP A 65 6.34 -6.49 -9.37
N GLY A 66 6.16 -5.38 -8.64
CA GLY A 66 5.98 -5.37 -7.19
C GLY A 66 4.54 -5.49 -6.70
N GLY A 67 3.55 -5.64 -7.59
CA GLY A 67 2.13 -5.60 -7.27
C GLY A 67 1.44 -4.32 -7.75
N PHE A 68 0.38 -3.91 -7.05
CA PHE A 68 -0.43 -2.75 -7.41
C PHE A 68 0.04 -1.46 -6.73
N HIS A 69 -0.02 -0.36 -7.49
CA HIS A 69 0.21 1.01 -7.04
C HIS A 69 -1.08 1.81 -7.09
N LEU A 70 -1.52 2.31 -5.94
CA LEU A 70 -2.74 3.10 -5.78
C LEU A 70 -2.37 4.56 -5.53
N VAL A 71 -2.97 5.46 -6.30
CA VAL A 71 -2.78 6.92 -6.18
C VAL A 71 -4.07 7.58 -5.74
N PHE A 72 -3.99 8.42 -4.71
CA PHE A 72 -5.10 9.13 -4.09
C PHE A 72 -4.95 10.64 -4.24
N THR A 73 -6.07 11.35 -4.10
CA THR A 73 -6.10 12.79 -3.75
C THR A 73 -5.91 12.99 -2.27
#